data_AF-A0A953XS99-F1
#
_entry.id   AF-A0A953XS99-F1
#
_cell.length_a   1.000
_cell.length_b   1.000
_cell.length_c   1.000
_cell.angle_alpha   90.00
_cell.angle_beta   90.00
_cell.angle_gamma   90.00
#
_symmetry.space_group_name_H-M   'P 1'
#
loop_
_entity.id
_entity.type
_entity.pdbx_description
1 polymer ?
#
loop_
_entity_poly.entity_id
_entity_poly.type
_entity_poly.pdbx_seq_one_letter_code
_entity_poly.pdbx_strand_id
1 'polypeptide(L)'
;MRPILKPILAIAVLAAIVGTLLITLPGTKPVSAPEPLTVASPTPELPEPEPVREPEEANVNVSPPAAESEWQVTNLTIEDLVAGILLARQREDRAWLARTMESTAGKPSLVEDDLLAAFRQYLWHSTDGLWGKVSHAWTERSYEVVAEGDKAQLVMTVGGNLGQLVLPFVRIDGAWYYAGI
;
A
#
# COMPACT_ATOMS: atom_id res chain seq x y z
N MET A 1 13.93 48.67 -14.61
CA MET A 1 15.08 47.84 -14.17
C MET A 1 14.73 47.16 -12.84
N ARG A 2 14.40 45.87 -12.86
CA ARG A 2 14.39 44.97 -11.70
C ARG A 2 14.73 43.56 -12.21
N PRO A 3 15.72 42.85 -11.62
CA PRO A 3 16.20 41.58 -12.15
C PRO A 3 15.27 40.41 -11.82
N ILE A 4 15.10 39.51 -12.79
CA ILE A 4 14.37 38.25 -12.71
C ILE A 4 15.30 37.23 -12.03
N LEU A 5 14.99 36.84 -10.79
CA LEU A 5 15.62 35.68 -10.15
C LEU A 5 14.90 34.41 -10.61
N LYS A 6 15.62 33.55 -11.33
CA LYS A 6 15.21 32.17 -11.62
C LYS A 6 15.62 31.29 -10.44
N PRO A 7 14.73 30.47 -9.85
CA PRO A 7 15.16 29.39 -8.98
C PRO A 7 15.67 28.21 -9.81
N ILE A 8 16.89 27.78 -9.50
CA ILE A 8 17.58 26.62 -10.07
C ILE A 8 16.96 25.36 -9.45
N LEU A 9 16.36 24.52 -10.30
CA LEU A 9 15.84 23.20 -9.96
C LEU A 9 17.04 22.24 -9.84
N ALA A 10 17.39 21.82 -8.62
CA ALA A 10 18.39 20.78 -8.37
C ALA A 10 17.68 19.46 -8.06
N ILE A 11 17.50 18.62 -9.09
CA ILE A 11 17.06 17.23 -8.93
C ILE A 11 18.32 16.39 -8.75
N ALA A 12 18.57 15.91 -7.53
CA ALA A 12 19.59 14.91 -7.27
C ALA A 12 18.95 13.51 -7.34
N VAL A 13 19.14 12.84 -8.47
CA VAL A 13 18.93 11.39 -8.64
C VAL A 13 20.22 10.71 -8.22
N LEU A 14 20.19 9.78 -7.26
CA LEU A 14 21.23 8.76 -7.16
C LEU A 14 20.65 7.43 -6.69
N ALA A 15 20.59 6.49 -7.63
CA ALA A 15 20.38 5.08 -7.41
C ALA A 15 21.68 4.41 -6.96
N ALA A 16 21.61 3.44 -6.05
CA ALA A 16 22.62 2.39 -5.92
C ALA A 16 22.02 1.17 -5.19
N ILE A 17 21.60 0.17 -5.99
CA ILE A 17 21.49 -1.22 -5.57
C ILE A 17 22.83 -1.87 -5.86
N VAL A 18 23.55 -2.31 -4.84
CA VAL A 18 24.61 -3.34 -4.98
C VAL A 18 24.61 -4.18 -3.71
N GLY A 19 24.22 -5.45 -3.84
CA GLY A 19 24.32 -6.44 -2.77
C GLY A 19 25.74 -6.93 -2.57
N THR A 20 26.02 -7.55 -1.41
CA THR A 20 27.12 -8.53 -1.30
C THR A 20 26.82 -9.49 -0.15
N LEU A 21 26.60 -10.76 -0.53
CA LEU A 21 26.65 -11.95 0.32
C LEU A 21 28.13 -12.25 0.59
N LEU A 22 28.55 -12.37 1.85
CA LEU A 22 29.90 -12.79 2.24
C LEU A 22 29.80 -14.04 3.11
N ILE A 23 30.15 -15.17 2.51
CA ILE A 23 30.41 -16.46 3.15
C ILE A 23 31.87 -16.46 3.63
N THR A 24 32.11 -16.82 4.89
CA THR A 24 33.47 -17.13 5.39
C THR A 24 33.45 -18.34 6.34
N LEU A 25 34.02 -19.44 5.87
CA LEU A 25 34.84 -20.41 6.64
C LEU A 25 36.29 -20.21 6.15
N PRO A 26 37.38 -20.45 6.93
CA PRO A 26 37.69 -21.77 7.51
C PRO A 26 38.56 -21.75 8.82
N GLY A 27 38.91 -22.92 9.38
CA GLY A 27 39.96 -22.99 10.41
C GLY A 27 40.09 -24.31 11.20
N THR A 28 40.92 -25.21 10.68
CA THR A 28 41.40 -26.54 11.14
C THR A 28 42.12 -26.60 12.51
N LYS A 29 42.09 -27.79 13.17
CA LYS A 29 43.31 -28.46 13.69
C LYS A 29 43.14 -30.00 13.94
N PRO A 30 44.20 -30.84 13.78
CA PRO A 30 44.15 -32.31 13.72
C PRO A 30 44.82 -33.03 14.94
N VAL A 31 45.03 -34.38 14.85
CA VAL A 31 45.82 -35.34 15.70
C VAL A 31 44.91 -36.31 16.51
N SER A 32 45.03 -37.65 16.55
CA SER A 32 46.09 -38.64 16.29
C SER A 32 45.52 -40.03 15.89
N ALA A 33 46.33 -40.89 15.26
CA ALA A 33 46.05 -42.28 14.82
C ALA A 33 46.43 -43.33 15.91
N PRO A 34 46.51 -44.67 15.66
CA PRO A 34 45.74 -45.64 14.82
C PRO A 34 45.27 -46.88 15.64
N GLU A 35 44.39 -47.75 15.08
CA GLU A 35 44.61 -49.22 14.99
C GLU A 35 43.39 -49.94 14.32
N PRO A 36 43.60 -51.07 13.62
CA PRO A 36 42.59 -51.67 12.74
C PRO A 36 41.97 -52.94 13.33
N LEU A 37 40.63 -53.06 13.36
CA LEU A 37 39.97 -54.36 13.45
C LEU A 37 38.66 -54.38 12.67
N THR A 38 38.65 -55.27 11.68
CA THR A 38 37.53 -55.69 10.82
C THR A 38 36.30 -56.09 11.63
N VAL A 39 35.16 -55.46 11.34
CA VAL A 39 33.83 -56.03 11.64
C VAL A 39 32.99 -55.86 10.37
N ALA A 40 32.45 -56.97 9.90
CA ALA A 40 31.61 -57.06 8.71
C ALA A 40 30.49 -56.02 8.76
N SER A 41 30.38 -55.20 7.72
CA SER A 41 29.21 -54.33 7.53
C SER A 41 27.98 -55.21 7.29
N PRO A 42 26.92 -55.13 8.11
CA PRO A 42 25.63 -55.61 7.66
C PRO A 42 25.21 -54.75 6.47
N THR A 43 24.73 -55.39 5.41
CA THR A 43 24.10 -54.73 4.27
C THR A 43 23.04 -53.75 4.80
N PRO A 44 23.10 -52.45 4.48
CA PRO A 44 22.03 -51.53 4.86
C PRO A 44 20.78 -51.95 4.08
N GLU A 45 19.72 -52.35 4.79
CA GLU A 45 18.39 -52.34 4.21
C GLU A 45 18.11 -50.91 3.74
N LEU A 46 17.76 -50.75 2.46
CA LEU A 46 17.26 -49.46 1.98
C LEU A 46 16.07 -49.08 2.87
N PRO A 47 16.05 -47.87 3.46
CA PRO A 47 14.84 -47.42 4.14
C PRO A 47 13.69 -47.41 3.13
N GLU A 48 12.54 -47.95 3.53
CA GLU A 48 11.31 -47.84 2.73
C GLU A 48 11.13 -46.36 2.33
N PRO A 49 10.82 -46.07 1.05
CA PRO A 49 10.56 -44.70 0.64
C PRO A 49 9.42 -44.18 1.51
N GLU A 50 9.67 -43.10 2.25
CA GLU A 50 8.63 -42.40 2.99
C GLU A 50 7.45 -42.17 2.04
N PRO A 51 6.20 -42.46 2.45
CA PRO A 51 5.05 -42.16 1.62
C PRO A 51 5.14 -40.68 1.28
N VAL A 52 5.19 -40.38 -0.02
CA VAL A 52 5.19 -39.02 -0.55
C VAL A 52 3.99 -38.34 0.09
N ARG A 53 4.24 -37.46 1.08
CA ARG A 53 3.19 -36.58 1.59
C ARG A 53 2.77 -35.77 0.38
N GLU A 54 1.48 -35.90 0.03
CA GLU A 54 0.86 -35.02 -0.94
C GLU A 54 1.25 -33.58 -0.55
N PRO A 55 1.66 -32.73 -1.50
CA PRO A 55 1.95 -31.34 -1.18
C PRO A 55 0.72 -30.81 -0.44
N GLU A 56 0.88 -30.40 0.82
CA GLU A 56 -0.17 -29.66 1.51
C GLU A 56 -0.56 -28.54 0.55
N GLU A 57 -1.79 -28.59 0.03
CA GLU A 57 -2.33 -27.51 -0.77
C GLU A 57 -2.11 -26.26 0.07
N ALA A 58 -1.22 -25.38 -0.40
CA ALA A 58 -0.98 -24.12 0.27
C ALA A 58 -2.36 -23.51 0.47
N ASN A 59 -2.81 -23.42 1.72
CA ASN A 59 -4.04 -22.74 2.06
C ASN A 59 -3.83 -21.31 1.59
N VAL A 60 -4.25 -21.03 0.35
CA VAL A 60 -4.29 -19.69 -0.19
C VAL A 60 -5.27 -19.00 0.72
N ASN A 61 -4.75 -18.19 1.63
CA ASN A 61 -5.54 -17.46 2.59
C ASN A 61 -6.28 -16.39 1.81
N VAL A 62 -7.35 -16.78 1.12
CA VAL A 62 -8.20 -15.89 0.34
C VAL A 62 -9.08 -15.18 1.34
N SER A 63 -8.80 -13.90 1.57
CA SER A 63 -9.63 -13.05 2.40
C SER A 63 -11.08 -13.11 1.92
N PRO A 64 -12.07 -13.23 2.84
CA PRO A 64 -13.46 -13.41 2.47
C PRO A 64 -13.98 -12.22 1.66
N PRO A 65 -14.97 -12.44 0.77
CA PRO A 65 -15.60 -11.36 0.02
C PRO A 65 -16.28 -10.39 0.97
N ALA A 66 -16.11 -9.10 0.70
CA ALA A 66 -16.73 -8.03 1.48
C ALA A 66 -18.11 -7.67 0.95
N ALA A 67 -18.97 -7.15 1.82
CA ALA A 67 -20.21 -6.51 1.40
C ALA A 67 -19.92 -5.23 0.59
N GLU A 68 -20.65 -5.03 -0.50
CA GLU A 68 -20.55 -3.82 -1.33
C GLU A 68 -21.44 -2.70 -0.79
N SER A 69 -21.16 -1.47 -1.22
CA SER A 69 -22.00 -0.31 -0.91
C SER A 69 -23.33 -0.37 -1.65
N GLU A 70 -24.39 0.08 -0.99
CA GLU A 70 -25.70 0.32 -1.63
C GLU A 70 -25.73 1.64 -2.43
N TRP A 71 -24.70 2.47 -2.31
CA TRP A 71 -24.62 3.79 -2.94
C TRP A 71 -23.67 3.76 -4.13
N GLN A 72 -24.08 4.42 -5.21
CA GLN A 72 -23.24 4.57 -6.40
C GLN A 72 -21.99 5.40 -6.09
N VAL A 73 -20.84 4.97 -6.62
CA VAL A 73 -19.59 5.74 -6.57
C VAL A 73 -19.66 6.91 -7.54
N THR A 74 -19.29 8.10 -7.06
CA THR A 74 -19.23 9.34 -7.83
C THR A 74 -17.80 9.83 -7.87
N ASN A 75 -17.09 9.59 -8.98
CA ASN A 75 -15.66 9.91 -9.09
C ASN A 75 -15.23 10.35 -10.50
N LEU A 76 -16.14 10.97 -11.25
CA LEU A 76 -15.82 11.54 -12.57
C LEU A 76 -14.99 12.82 -12.48
N THR A 77 -15.16 13.58 -11.40
CA THR A 77 -14.36 14.75 -11.04
C THR A 77 -13.76 14.55 -9.65
N ILE A 78 -12.71 15.31 -9.34
CA ILE A 78 -12.09 15.29 -8.00
C ILE A 78 -13.08 15.84 -6.98
N GLU A 79 -13.86 16.83 -7.38
CA GLU A 79 -14.85 17.46 -6.53
C GLU A 79 -15.98 16.50 -6.14
N ASP A 80 -16.52 15.77 -7.12
CA ASP A 80 -17.54 14.73 -6.88
C ASP A 80 -16.98 13.62 -5.98
N LEU A 81 -15.73 13.24 -6.21
CA LEU A 81 -15.04 12.23 -5.41
C LEU A 81 -14.90 12.69 -3.96
N VAL A 82 -14.40 13.90 -3.71
CA VAL A 82 -14.19 14.42 -2.35
C VAL A 82 -15.52 14.61 -1.63
N ALA A 83 -16.54 15.16 -2.30
CA ALA A 83 -17.88 15.27 -1.74
C ALA A 83 -18.45 13.89 -1.37
N GLY A 84 -18.29 12.90 -2.25
CA GLY A 84 -18.68 11.52 -2.01
C GLY A 84 -17.94 10.89 -0.83
N ILE A 85 -16.62 11.09 -0.71
CA ILE A 85 -15.81 10.62 0.43
C ILE A 85 -16.36 11.19 1.73
N LEU A 86 -16.60 12.51 1.79
CA LEU A 86 -17.12 13.15 3.01
C LEU A 86 -18.49 12.58 3.42
N LEU A 87 -19.38 12.31 2.46
CA LEU A 87 -20.68 11.68 2.71
C LEU A 87 -20.56 10.21 3.13
N ALA A 88 -19.72 9.43 2.46
CA ALA A 88 -19.48 8.04 2.80
C ALA A 88 -18.90 7.90 4.22
N ARG A 89 -18.03 8.82 4.64
CA ARG A 89 -17.54 8.87 6.03
C ARG A 89 -18.66 9.12 7.05
N GLN A 90 -19.60 10.01 6.77
CA GLN A 90 -20.74 10.26 7.67
C GLN A 90 -21.65 9.03 7.82
N ARG A 91 -21.71 8.18 6.78
CA ARG A 91 -22.47 6.93 6.78
C ARG A 91 -21.67 5.72 7.26
N GLU A 92 -20.38 5.92 7.56
CA GLU A 92 -19.41 4.85 7.81
C GLU A 92 -19.36 3.78 6.71
N ASP A 93 -19.59 4.17 5.45
CA ASP A 93 -19.64 3.27 4.29
C ASP A 93 -18.23 2.90 3.82
N ARG A 94 -17.68 1.84 4.42
CA ARG A 94 -16.32 1.35 4.14
C ARG A 94 -16.18 0.84 2.72
N ALA A 95 -17.21 0.24 2.16
CA ALA A 95 -17.17 -0.33 0.81
C ALA A 95 -17.10 0.78 -0.24
N TRP A 96 -17.91 1.83 -0.08
CA TRP A 96 -17.83 3.01 -0.95
C TRP A 96 -16.44 3.64 -0.89
N LEU A 97 -15.90 3.82 0.33
CA LEU A 97 -14.55 4.37 0.51
C LEU A 97 -13.48 3.48 -0.12
N ALA A 98 -13.56 2.16 0.07
CA ALA A 98 -12.65 1.20 -0.55
C ALA A 98 -12.68 1.28 -2.07
N ARG A 99 -13.86 1.42 -2.70
CA ARG A 99 -14.00 1.58 -4.17
C ARG A 99 -13.33 2.83 -4.74
N THR A 100 -13.05 3.82 -3.90
CA THR A 100 -12.40 5.06 -4.32
C THR A 100 -10.89 5.08 -4.13
N MET A 101 -10.31 4.01 -3.62
CA MET A 101 -8.85 3.88 -3.49
C MET A 101 -8.21 3.42 -4.80
N GLU A 102 -7.04 3.96 -5.12
CA GLU A 102 -6.25 3.50 -6.28
C GLU A 102 -6.00 1.98 -6.24
N SER A 103 -5.70 1.45 -5.05
CA SER A 103 -5.38 0.04 -4.85
C SER A 103 -6.52 -0.93 -5.18
N THR A 104 -7.75 -0.44 -5.36
CA THR A 104 -8.93 -1.24 -5.68
C THR A 104 -9.53 -0.91 -7.04
N ALA A 105 -8.92 0.04 -7.78
CA ALA A 105 -9.36 0.40 -9.12
C ALA A 105 -9.40 -0.83 -10.03
N GLY A 106 -10.51 -1.00 -10.75
CA GLY A 106 -10.72 -2.14 -11.65
C GLY A 106 -10.94 -3.50 -10.98
N LYS A 107 -10.87 -3.61 -9.64
CA LYS A 107 -11.19 -4.88 -8.96
C LYS A 107 -12.67 -5.23 -9.18
N PRO A 108 -13.01 -6.47 -9.59
CA PRO A 108 -14.41 -6.85 -9.78
C PRO A 108 -15.18 -6.93 -8.46
N SER A 109 -14.52 -7.37 -7.38
CA SER A 109 -15.14 -7.54 -6.05
C SER A 109 -14.14 -7.14 -4.96
N LEU A 110 -14.66 -6.57 -3.88
CA LEU A 110 -13.86 -6.23 -2.70
C LEU A 110 -13.70 -7.43 -1.76
N VAL A 111 -12.61 -7.42 -1.00
CA VAL A 111 -12.39 -8.33 0.15
C VAL A 111 -12.28 -7.54 1.46
N GLU A 112 -12.40 -8.23 2.60
CA GLU A 112 -12.35 -7.57 3.93
C GLU A 112 -11.08 -6.72 4.15
N ASP A 113 -9.94 -7.13 3.58
CA ASP A 113 -8.70 -6.35 3.66
C ASP A 113 -8.80 -5.00 2.95
N ASP A 114 -9.56 -4.91 1.86
CA ASP A 114 -9.82 -3.64 1.17
C ASP A 114 -10.64 -2.70 2.06
N LEU A 115 -11.65 -3.23 2.76
CA LEU A 115 -12.46 -2.45 3.71
C LEU A 115 -11.61 -1.97 4.90
N LEU A 116 -10.70 -2.82 5.38
CA LEU A 116 -9.79 -2.47 6.47
C LEU A 116 -8.76 -1.42 6.04
N ALA A 117 -8.25 -1.50 4.80
CA ALA A 117 -7.39 -0.46 4.22
C ALA A 117 -8.13 0.88 4.13
N ALA A 118 -9.36 0.87 3.63
CA ALA A 118 -10.20 2.07 3.56
C ALA A 118 -10.50 2.64 4.96
N PHE A 119 -10.81 1.77 5.93
CA PHE A 119 -11.00 2.19 7.32
C PHE A 119 -9.75 2.91 7.86
N ARG A 120 -8.56 2.35 7.62
CA ARG A 120 -7.29 2.95 8.05
C ARG A 120 -7.03 4.31 7.40
N GLN A 121 -7.30 4.45 6.11
CA GLN A 121 -7.03 5.68 5.35
C GLN A 121 -8.06 6.79 5.60
N TYR A 122 -9.33 6.44 5.75
CA TYR A 122 -10.43 7.41 5.81
C TYR A 122 -11.02 7.59 7.21
N LEU A 123 -11.12 6.53 8.00
CA LEU A 123 -11.97 6.50 9.21
C LEU A 123 -11.19 6.40 10.52
N TRP A 124 -9.92 5.98 10.48
CA TRP A 124 -9.10 5.77 11.68
C TRP A 124 -8.84 7.05 12.49
N HIS A 125 -8.85 8.21 11.83
CA HIS A 125 -8.68 9.50 12.51
C HIS A 125 -10.03 10.15 12.85
N SER A 126 -10.11 10.75 14.04
CA SER A 126 -11.31 11.44 14.53
C SER A 126 -11.77 12.55 13.58
N THR A 127 -12.99 13.04 13.77
CA THR A 127 -13.56 14.21 13.08
C THR A 127 -12.75 15.49 13.25
N ASP A 128 -11.80 15.55 14.19
CA ASP A 128 -10.86 16.69 14.35
C ASP A 128 -9.48 16.42 13.72
N GLY A 129 -9.27 15.21 13.19
CA GLY A 129 -8.08 14.78 12.48
C GLY A 129 -7.97 15.35 11.07
N LEU A 130 -7.23 14.67 10.20
CA LEU A 130 -7.01 15.05 8.80
C LEU A 130 -8.33 15.40 8.09
N TRP A 131 -9.26 14.44 8.07
CA TRP A 131 -10.49 14.56 7.31
C TRP A 131 -11.49 15.54 7.93
N GLY A 132 -11.34 15.89 9.20
CA GLY A 132 -12.01 17.03 9.82
C GLY A 132 -11.66 18.35 9.15
N LYS A 133 -10.35 18.56 8.96
CA LYS A 133 -9.81 19.73 8.30
C LYS A 133 -10.17 19.75 6.81
N VAL A 134 -10.18 18.59 6.17
CA VAL A 134 -10.72 18.45 4.80
C VAL A 134 -12.18 18.89 4.77
N SER A 135 -13.03 18.38 5.67
CA SER A 135 -14.44 18.77 5.75
C SER A 135 -14.63 20.27 5.96
N HIS A 136 -13.81 20.88 6.82
CA HIS A 136 -13.84 22.33 7.06
C HIS A 136 -13.43 23.13 5.83
N ALA A 137 -12.25 22.88 5.27
CA ALA A 137 -11.76 23.59 4.08
C ALA A 137 -12.65 23.34 2.85
N TRP A 138 -13.27 22.16 2.74
CA TRP A 138 -14.25 21.86 1.70
C TRP A 138 -15.50 22.74 1.82
N THR A 139 -16.02 22.89 3.04
CA THR A 139 -17.19 23.74 3.34
C THR A 139 -16.88 25.22 3.08
N GLU A 140 -15.69 25.68 3.43
CA GLU A 140 -15.23 27.05 3.16
C GLU A 140 -14.83 27.29 1.69
N ARG A 141 -14.80 26.24 0.87
CA ARG A 141 -14.29 26.27 -0.52
C ARG A 141 -12.87 26.81 -0.61
N SER A 142 -12.06 26.46 0.39
CA SER A 142 -10.67 26.87 0.54
C SER A 142 -9.74 25.82 -0.05
N TYR A 143 -9.86 25.58 -1.37
CA TYR A 143 -9.08 24.57 -2.07
C TYR A 143 -8.82 24.92 -3.53
N GLU A 144 -7.80 24.30 -4.10
CA GLU A 144 -7.45 24.34 -5.52
C GLU A 144 -7.18 22.91 -6.01
N VAL A 145 -7.62 22.61 -7.22
CA VAL A 145 -7.29 21.38 -7.92
C VAL A 145 -6.16 21.67 -8.90
N VAL A 146 -5.00 21.07 -8.65
CA VAL A 146 -3.83 21.13 -9.54
C VAL A 146 -3.75 19.80 -10.30
N ALA A 147 -4.12 19.80 -11.58
CA ALA A 147 -4.14 18.60 -12.41
C ALA A 147 -3.03 18.60 -13.47
N GLU A 148 -2.35 17.47 -13.61
CA GLU A 148 -1.32 17.22 -14.62
C GLU A 148 -1.54 15.82 -15.24
N GLY A 149 -2.22 15.80 -16.39
CA GLY A 149 -2.58 14.55 -17.08
C GLY A 149 -3.49 13.68 -16.22
N ASP A 150 -3.05 12.45 -15.96
CA ASP A 150 -3.78 11.46 -15.14
C ASP A 150 -3.46 11.55 -13.65
N LYS A 151 -2.80 12.62 -13.20
CA LYS A 151 -2.54 12.89 -11.78
C LYS A 151 -3.13 14.24 -11.40
N ALA A 152 -3.57 14.34 -10.16
CA ALA A 152 -4.02 15.60 -9.61
C ALA A 152 -3.74 15.69 -8.12
N GLN A 153 -3.71 16.92 -7.63
CA GLN A 153 -3.59 17.24 -6.23
C GLN A 153 -4.73 18.19 -5.84
N LEU A 154 -5.45 17.86 -4.78
CA LEU A 154 -6.30 18.83 -4.11
C LEU A 154 -5.47 19.51 -3.02
N VAL A 155 -5.16 20.78 -3.23
CA VAL A 155 -4.45 21.61 -2.26
C VAL A 155 -5.48 22.38 -1.47
N MET A 156 -5.59 22.12 -0.17
CA MET A 156 -6.56 22.74 0.72
C MET A 156 -5.87 23.65 1.72
N THR A 157 -6.35 24.89 1.86
CA THR A 157 -5.88 25.78 2.92
C THR A 157 -6.67 25.50 4.19
N VAL A 158 -6.03 24.84 5.14
CA VAL A 158 -6.60 24.53 6.45
C VAL A 158 -6.01 25.50 7.47
N GLY A 159 -6.86 26.34 8.09
CA GLY A 159 -6.41 27.36 9.04
C GLY A 159 -5.57 26.79 10.20
N GLY A 160 -4.73 27.63 10.82
CA GLY A 160 -3.84 27.27 11.93
C GLY A 160 -2.41 26.90 11.50
N ASN A 161 -1.66 26.17 12.34
CA ASN A 161 -0.23 25.86 12.15
C ASN A 161 0.09 24.90 10.98
N LEU A 162 -0.91 24.36 10.28
CA LEU A 162 -0.71 23.32 9.26
C LEU A 162 -0.48 23.87 7.85
N GLY A 163 -0.79 25.15 7.60
CA GLY A 163 -0.52 25.82 6.32
C GLY A 163 -1.39 25.32 5.18
N GLN A 164 -1.18 24.09 4.71
CA GLN A 164 -1.88 23.46 3.60
C GLN A 164 -1.94 21.94 3.77
N LEU A 165 -3.02 21.32 3.29
CA LEU A 165 -3.12 19.87 3.06
C LEU A 165 -3.06 19.60 1.57
N VAL A 166 -2.38 18.52 1.18
CA VAL A 166 -2.33 18.07 -0.21
C VAL A 166 -2.84 16.64 -0.26
N LEU A 167 -3.92 16.41 -1.00
CA LEU A 167 -4.48 15.08 -1.23
C LEU A 167 -4.19 14.66 -2.67
N PRO A 168 -3.47 13.56 -2.89
CA PRO A 168 -3.15 13.09 -4.25
C PRO A 168 -4.27 12.22 -4.83
N PHE A 169 -4.50 12.38 -6.13
CA PHE A 169 -5.46 11.63 -6.91
C PHE A 169 -4.83 11.15 -8.23
N VAL A 170 -5.32 10.01 -8.71
CA VAL A 170 -4.92 9.42 -9.99
C VAL A 170 -6.16 9.09 -10.82
N ARG A 171 -6.06 9.24 -12.15
CA ARG A 171 -7.11 8.88 -13.09
C ARG A 171 -6.82 7.52 -13.70
N ILE A 172 -7.77 6.60 -13.58
CA ILE A 172 -7.69 5.24 -14.13
C ILE A 172 -9.00 4.98 -14.88
N ASP A 173 -8.90 4.58 -16.14
CA ASP A 173 -10.04 4.26 -17.01
C ASP A 173 -11.15 5.33 -17.02
N GLY A 174 -10.74 6.60 -16.98
CA GLY A 174 -11.63 7.76 -17.06
C GLY A 174 -12.18 8.27 -15.72
N ALA A 175 -11.97 7.55 -14.61
CA ALA A 175 -12.43 7.90 -13.27
C ALA A 175 -11.27 8.23 -12.31
N TRP A 176 -11.53 9.07 -11.30
CA TRP A 176 -10.55 9.48 -10.30
C TRP A 176 -10.56 8.57 -9.08
N TYR A 177 -9.37 8.34 -8.52
CA TYR A 177 -9.14 7.56 -7.32
C TYR A 177 -8.20 8.29 -6.39
N TYR A 178 -8.38 8.09 -5.10
CA TYR A 178 -7.48 8.60 -4.07
C TYR A 178 -6.24 7.71 -4.00
N ALA A 179 -5.07 8.32 -4.11
CA ALA A 179 -3.79 7.60 -4.14
C ALA A 179 -3.24 7.27 -2.73
N GLY A 180 -3.92 7.70 -1.66
CA GLY A 180 -3.42 7.56 -0.29
C GLY A 180 -2.50 8.71 0.13
N ILE A 181 -2.06 8.68 1.39
CA ILE A 181 -1.03 9.59 1.95
C ILE A 181 0.21 8.78 2.29
#